data_AF-A0A3B8J842-F1
#
_entry.id   AF-A0A3B8J842-F1
#
_cell.length_a   1.000
_cell.length_b   1.000
_cell.length_c   1.000
_cell.angle_alpha   90.00
_cell.angle_beta   90.00
_cell.angle_gamma   90.00
#
_symmetry.space_group_name_H-M   'P 1'
#
loop_
_entity.id
_entity.type
_entity.pdbx_description
1 polymer ?
#
loop_
_entity_poly.entity_id
_entity_poly.type
_entity_poly.pdbx_seq_one_letter_code
_entity_poly.pdbx_strand_id
1 'polypeptide(L)'
;CLRLHLSSVGDAVGYAMRGGKIYVKGDAGYRAGIHMKEYKDKVPVIVIGGVAGSFLGEYQAGGIIVVLGLERGDRNIVGHFPCTGMHGGMMYLRGDLSGIKFPSQVTARKATPEEIDRIKEYVFEYCQLFGYDVNKVLDSSFTVVTPDSKNPYKQMYVAT
;
A
#
# COMPACT_ATOMS: atom_id res chain seq x y z
N CYS A 1 7.42 6.80 -17.41
CA CYS A 1 6.93 6.25 -16.13
C CYS A 1 7.76 5.01 -15.81
N LEU A 2 8.48 4.98 -14.69
CA LEU A 2 9.24 3.79 -14.29
C LEU A 2 8.24 2.68 -13.89
N ARG A 3 8.35 1.51 -14.51
CA ARG A 3 7.58 0.30 -14.19
C ARG A 3 8.58 -0.83 -13.95
N LEU A 4 8.66 -1.32 -12.72
CA LEU A 4 9.51 -2.45 -12.34
C LEU A 4 8.63 -3.66 -12.07
N HIS A 5 9.05 -4.82 -12.60
CA HIS A 5 8.38 -6.11 -12.47
C HIS A 5 9.33 -7.07 -11.78
N LEU A 6 9.00 -7.49 -10.57
CA LEU A 6 9.91 -8.22 -9.71
C LEU A 6 9.21 -9.47 -9.18
N SER A 7 9.94 -10.59 -9.06
CA SER A 7 9.40 -11.83 -8.47
C SER A 7 9.10 -11.60 -6.99
N SER A 8 10.10 -11.61 -6.13
CA SER A 8 10.00 -11.05 -4.77
C SER A 8 11.10 -10.01 -4.60
N VAL A 9 10.90 -9.08 -3.70
CA VAL A 9 11.86 -8.02 -3.40
C VAL A 9 12.27 -8.07 -1.94
N GLY A 10 13.52 -7.71 -1.67
CA GLY A 10 14.02 -7.53 -0.32
C GLY A 10 13.46 -6.27 0.33
N ASP A 11 14.24 -5.70 1.25
CA ASP A 11 13.80 -4.59 2.07
C ASP A 11 13.74 -3.26 1.30
N ALA A 12 12.91 -2.35 1.81
CA ALA A 12 12.83 -0.95 1.41
C ALA A 12 12.48 -0.70 -0.06
N VAL A 13 11.76 -1.61 -0.73
CA VAL A 13 11.19 -1.33 -2.05
C VAL A 13 10.39 -0.04 -2.01
N GLY A 14 10.66 0.89 -2.93
CA GLY A 14 10.00 2.20 -2.94
C GLY A 14 10.49 3.18 -1.86
N TYR A 15 11.69 3.00 -1.31
CA TYR A 15 12.33 3.96 -0.41
C TYR A 15 12.23 5.40 -0.94
N ALA A 16 11.61 6.29 -0.17
CA ALA A 16 11.43 7.70 -0.48
C ALA A 16 10.76 7.99 -1.85
N MET A 17 10.01 7.04 -2.40
CA MET A 17 9.40 7.14 -3.73
C MET A 17 8.46 8.36 -3.82
N ARG A 18 8.57 9.11 -4.92
CA ARG A 18 7.81 10.36 -5.17
C ARG A 18 6.84 10.30 -6.34
N GLY A 19 6.86 9.23 -7.12
CA GLY A 19 5.97 9.02 -8.27
C GLY A 19 6.32 7.73 -9.01
N GLY A 20 5.50 7.35 -9.98
CA GLY A 20 5.63 6.10 -10.72
C GLY A 20 4.86 4.94 -10.09
N LYS A 21 4.98 3.74 -10.65
CA LYS A 21 4.27 2.54 -10.19
C LYS A 21 5.26 1.37 -10.08
N ILE A 22 5.26 0.65 -8.95
CA ILE A 22 6.03 -0.58 -8.74
C ILE A 22 5.07 -1.75 -8.57
N TYR A 23 5.32 -2.84 -9.31
CA TYR A 23 4.52 -4.06 -9.25
C TYR A 23 5.42 -5.24 -8.86
N VAL A 24 5.16 -5.81 -7.68
CA VAL A 24 5.88 -6.97 -7.14
C VAL A 24 4.96 -8.18 -7.21
N LYS A 25 5.33 -9.24 -7.95
CA LYS A 25 4.49 -10.44 -8.11
C LYS A 25 4.29 -11.20 -6.80
N GLY A 26 5.36 -11.34 -6.04
CA GLY A 26 5.44 -12.10 -4.79
C GLY A 26 5.60 -11.16 -3.60
N ASP A 27 6.51 -11.52 -2.70
CA ASP A 27 6.63 -10.86 -1.41
C ASP A 27 7.53 -9.62 -1.47
N ALA A 28 7.27 -8.68 -0.55
CA ALA A 28 8.16 -7.58 -0.24
C ALA A 28 8.74 -7.73 1.17
N GLY A 29 10.01 -7.40 1.33
CA GLY A 29 10.70 -7.40 2.62
C GLY A 29 10.23 -6.30 3.56
N TYR A 30 11.10 -5.95 4.49
CA TYR A 30 10.83 -5.01 5.57
C TYR A 30 10.82 -3.59 5.00
N ARG A 31 10.04 -2.68 5.59
CA ARG A 31 10.05 -1.25 5.23
C ARG A 31 9.69 -0.93 3.77
N ALA A 32 8.92 -1.79 3.11
CA ALA A 32 8.36 -1.44 1.81
C ALA A 32 7.58 -0.12 1.91
N GLY A 33 7.87 0.83 1.00
CA GLY A 33 7.24 2.15 0.98
C GLY A 33 7.69 3.11 2.08
N ILE A 34 8.81 2.86 2.78
CA ILE A 34 9.29 3.78 3.81
C ILE A 34 9.59 5.18 3.23
N HIS A 35 9.13 6.23 3.92
CA HIS A 35 9.24 7.63 3.48
C HIS A 35 8.60 7.95 2.12
N MET A 36 7.74 7.07 1.59
CA MET A 36 7.01 7.32 0.35
C MET A 36 6.12 8.56 0.48
N LYS A 37 6.20 9.48 -0.50
CA LYS A 37 5.57 10.80 -0.40
C LYS A 37 5.10 11.32 -1.75
N GLU A 38 3.87 11.81 -1.78
CA GLU A 38 3.30 12.46 -2.97
C GLU A 38 3.88 13.86 -3.15
N TYR A 39 4.02 14.29 -4.40
CA TYR A 39 4.45 15.65 -4.73
C TYR A 39 3.71 16.18 -5.94
N LYS A 40 2.90 17.23 -5.73
CA LYS A 40 2.02 17.83 -6.75
C LYS A 40 1.10 16.75 -7.36
N ASP A 41 1.19 16.55 -8.66
CA ASP A 41 0.45 15.59 -9.47
C ASP A 41 1.05 14.18 -9.45
N LYS A 42 2.20 13.99 -8.80
CA LYS A 42 2.91 12.70 -8.78
C LYS A 42 2.50 11.85 -7.58
N VAL A 43 1.63 10.89 -7.85
CA VAL A 43 1.18 9.87 -6.90
C VAL A 43 2.05 8.62 -7.04
N PRO A 44 2.96 8.30 -6.10
CA PRO A 44 3.66 7.02 -6.10
C PRO A 44 2.69 5.88 -5.80
N VAL A 45 2.88 4.73 -6.47
CA VAL A 45 2.07 3.52 -6.26
C VAL A 45 2.96 2.31 -6.13
N ILE A 46 2.66 1.45 -5.15
CA ILE A 46 3.26 0.12 -5.00
C ILE A 46 2.14 -0.91 -4.90
N VAL A 47 2.18 -1.96 -5.72
CA VAL A 47 1.29 -3.12 -5.61
C VAL A 47 2.15 -4.37 -5.35
N ILE A 48 1.87 -5.06 -4.26
CA ILE A 48 2.55 -6.28 -3.81
C ILE A 48 1.57 -7.45 -3.90
N GLY A 49 1.91 -8.46 -4.68
CA GLY A 49 1.06 -9.63 -4.91
C GLY A 49 1.02 -10.61 -3.74
N GLY A 50 2.17 -10.81 -3.09
CA GLY A 50 2.33 -11.65 -1.90
C GLY A 50 2.08 -10.88 -0.61
N VAL A 51 2.94 -11.11 0.37
CA VAL A 51 2.90 -10.45 1.69
C VAL A 51 4.00 -9.39 1.82
N ALA A 52 3.86 -8.52 2.83
CA ALA A 52 4.88 -7.54 3.18
C ALA A 52 5.52 -7.86 4.54
N GLY A 53 6.80 -7.53 4.70
CA GLY A 53 7.49 -7.60 5.98
C GLY A 53 7.01 -6.58 7.01
N SER A 54 7.76 -6.44 8.10
CA SER A 54 7.49 -5.46 9.15
C SER A 54 7.72 -4.02 8.65
N PHE A 55 7.10 -3.04 9.31
CA PHE A 55 7.24 -1.61 9.02
C PHE A 55 6.79 -1.19 7.61
N LEU A 56 5.84 -1.93 7.02
CA LEU A 56 5.19 -1.53 5.76
C LEU A 56 4.65 -0.10 5.88
N GLY A 57 5.01 0.78 4.94
CA GLY A 57 4.57 2.18 4.91
C GLY A 57 5.07 3.03 6.08
N GLU A 58 6.19 2.67 6.70
CA GLU A 58 6.80 3.49 7.76
C GLU A 58 7.08 4.92 7.24
N TYR A 59 6.63 5.94 7.98
CA TYR A 59 6.72 7.35 7.58
C TYR A 59 6.12 7.69 6.20
N GLN A 60 5.14 6.91 5.72
CA GLN A 60 4.42 7.24 4.49
C GLN A 60 3.68 8.58 4.64
N ALA A 61 3.86 9.47 3.67
CA ALA A 61 3.32 10.83 3.65
C ALA A 61 2.52 11.13 2.37
N GLY A 62 2.20 10.12 1.55
CA GLY A 62 1.41 10.24 0.33
C GLY A 62 1.44 8.96 -0.52
N GLY A 63 0.71 8.95 -1.63
CA GLY A 63 0.67 7.81 -2.54
C GLY A 63 -0.18 6.62 -2.05
N ILE A 64 -0.11 5.51 -2.80
CA ILE A 64 -0.95 4.32 -2.60
C ILE A 64 -0.07 3.07 -2.49
N ILE A 65 -0.26 2.30 -1.43
CA ILE A 65 0.34 0.96 -1.28
C ILE A 65 -0.78 -0.07 -1.24
N VAL A 66 -0.70 -1.11 -2.08
CA VAL A 66 -1.65 -2.22 -2.13
C VAL A 66 -0.91 -3.52 -1.85
N VAL A 67 -1.42 -4.35 -0.92
CA VAL A 67 -0.92 -5.71 -0.68
C VAL A 67 -2.07 -6.71 -0.89
N LEU A 68 -1.87 -7.65 -1.79
CA LEU A 68 -2.92 -8.57 -2.28
C LEU A 68 -2.90 -9.93 -1.55
N GLY A 69 -1.74 -10.42 -1.11
CA GLY A 69 -1.64 -11.68 -0.38
C GLY A 69 -2.17 -12.90 -1.13
N LEU A 70 -2.03 -12.96 -2.47
CA LEU A 70 -2.67 -13.96 -3.34
C LEU A 70 -2.22 -15.40 -3.05
N GLU A 71 -0.96 -15.58 -2.64
CA GLU A 71 -0.34 -16.89 -2.35
C GLU A 71 0.21 -16.93 -0.91
N ARG A 72 -0.49 -16.29 0.03
CA ARG A 72 0.01 -16.15 1.41
C ARG A 72 -0.18 -17.41 2.27
N GLY A 73 -1.12 -18.29 1.94
CA GLY A 73 -1.52 -19.39 2.83
C GLY A 73 -1.97 -18.85 4.19
N ASP A 74 -1.41 -19.39 5.26
CA ASP A 74 -1.71 -18.95 6.65
C ASP A 74 -0.85 -17.76 7.11
N ARG A 75 0.05 -17.24 6.26
CA ARG A 75 0.90 -16.10 6.61
C ARG A 75 0.07 -14.83 6.78
N ASN A 76 0.44 -14.01 7.76
CA ASN A 76 -0.08 -12.64 7.85
C ASN A 76 0.27 -11.86 6.59
N ILE A 77 -0.67 -11.03 6.11
CA ILE A 77 -0.45 -10.22 4.90
C ILE A 77 0.62 -9.15 5.10
N VAL A 78 0.87 -8.76 6.34
CA VAL A 78 1.89 -7.78 6.75
C VAL A 78 2.54 -8.23 8.06
N GLY A 79 3.82 -7.90 8.23
CA GLY A 79 4.56 -8.09 9.47
C GLY A 79 4.17 -7.11 10.58
N HIS A 80 5.07 -6.93 11.55
CA HIS A 80 4.82 -6.08 12.72
C HIS A 80 4.96 -4.59 12.41
N PHE A 81 4.29 -3.77 13.22
CA PHE A 81 4.39 -2.30 13.19
C PHE A 81 4.08 -1.63 11.84
N PRO A 82 3.05 -2.08 11.09
CA PRO A 82 2.66 -1.42 9.85
C PRO A 82 2.24 0.03 10.11
N CYS A 83 2.49 0.93 9.15
CA CYS A 83 2.08 2.34 9.18
C CYS A 83 2.67 3.16 10.34
N THR A 84 3.77 2.71 10.98
CA THR A 84 4.47 3.49 12.00
C THR A 84 4.87 4.86 11.44
N GLY A 85 4.49 5.95 12.11
CA GLY A 85 4.76 7.31 11.63
C GLY A 85 4.06 7.71 10.32
N MET A 86 3.05 6.97 9.86
CA MET A 86 2.26 7.37 8.69
C MET A 86 1.59 8.73 8.91
N HIS A 87 1.79 9.66 7.97
CA HIS A 87 1.27 11.02 7.98
C HIS A 87 0.40 11.35 6.75
N GLY A 88 0.40 10.50 5.73
CA GLY A 88 -0.34 10.72 4.49
C GLY A 88 -0.43 9.46 3.62
N GLY A 89 -1.23 9.54 2.55
CA GLY A 89 -1.43 8.44 1.62
C GLY A 89 -2.48 7.43 2.07
N MET A 90 -2.58 6.34 1.31
CA MET A 90 -3.54 5.26 1.53
C MET A 90 -2.81 3.92 1.47
N MET A 91 -3.15 3.01 2.36
CA MET A 91 -2.69 1.62 2.33
C MET A 91 -3.90 0.69 2.25
N TYR A 92 -3.88 -0.22 1.28
CA TYR A 92 -4.94 -1.19 1.04
C TYR A 92 -4.39 -2.60 1.22
N LEU A 93 -5.01 -3.35 2.12
CA LEU A 93 -4.60 -4.71 2.43
C LEU A 93 -5.79 -5.63 2.18
N ARG A 94 -5.62 -6.61 1.29
CA ARG A 94 -6.69 -7.56 0.93
C ARG A 94 -7.04 -8.46 2.12
N GLY A 95 -8.33 -8.51 2.46
CA GLY A 95 -8.89 -9.24 3.59
C GLY A 95 -9.34 -8.36 4.77
N ASP A 96 -9.92 -9.01 5.78
CA ASP A 96 -10.19 -8.41 7.09
C ASP A 96 -8.95 -8.51 7.98
N LEU A 97 -8.50 -7.37 8.50
CA LEU A 97 -7.33 -7.24 9.36
C LEU A 97 -7.66 -6.72 10.76
N SER A 98 -8.88 -6.98 11.24
CA SER A 98 -9.30 -6.73 12.62
C SER A 98 -8.35 -7.31 13.68
N GLY A 99 -7.61 -8.38 13.36
CA GLY A 99 -6.58 -8.99 14.23
C GLY A 99 -5.19 -8.36 14.17
N ILE A 100 -4.93 -7.40 13.25
CA ILE A 100 -3.63 -6.73 13.13
C ILE A 100 -3.61 -5.46 13.98
N LYS A 101 -2.55 -5.30 14.77
CA LYS A 101 -2.34 -4.10 15.56
C LYS A 101 -1.71 -2.98 14.72
N PHE A 102 -2.50 -1.96 14.44
CA PHE A 102 -2.04 -0.71 13.86
C PHE A 102 -1.66 0.31 14.96
N PRO A 103 -0.78 1.27 14.66
CA PRO A 103 -0.43 2.32 15.61
C PRO A 103 -1.61 3.30 15.77
N SER A 104 -1.71 3.97 16.92
CA SER A 104 -2.91 4.76 17.28
C SER A 104 -3.16 5.98 16.40
N GLN A 105 -2.18 6.41 15.59
CA GLN A 105 -2.30 7.54 14.68
C GLN A 105 -2.91 7.19 13.32
N VAL A 106 -3.33 5.94 13.09
CA VAL A 106 -4.01 5.54 11.87
C VAL A 106 -5.35 4.89 12.18
N THR A 107 -6.29 5.05 11.25
CA THR A 107 -7.57 4.35 11.25
C THR A 107 -7.48 3.23 10.21
N ALA A 108 -7.70 1.99 10.66
CA ALA A 108 -7.90 0.82 9.81
C ALA A 108 -9.38 0.44 9.81
N ARG A 109 -9.98 0.31 8.63
CA ARG A 109 -11.38 -0.09 8.48
C ARG A 109 -11.61 -0.80 7.15
N LYS A 110 -12.78 -1.42 7.00
CA LYS A 110 -13.21 -1.93 5.69
C LYS A 110 -13.26 -0.79 4.66
N ALA A 111 -12.70 -1.05 3.48
CA ALA A 111 -12.73 -0.14 2.34
C ALA A 111 -14.15 -0.04 1.78
N THR A 112 -14.56 1.18 1.40
CA THR A 112 -15.83 1.43 0.70
C THR A 112 -15.69 1.10 -0.79
N PRO A 113 -16.81 0.94 -1.53
CA PRO A 113 -16.77 0.73 -2.99
C PRO A 113 -15.97 1.83 -3.73
N GLU A 114 -16.11 3.09 -3.33
CA GLU A 114 -15.38 4.22 -3.91
C GLU A 114 -13.87 4.11 -3.66
N GLU A 115 -13.47 3.56 -2.52
CA GLU A 115 -12.06 3.34 -2.20
C GLU A 115 -11.47 2.15 -2.94
N ILE A 116 -12.28 1.12 -3.22
CA ILE A 116 -11.89 0.01 -4.10
C ILE A 116 -11.73 0.51 -5.54
N ASP A 117 -12.63 1.38 -6.01
CA ASP A 117 -12.54 1.94 -7.37
C ASP A 117 -11.22 2.70 -7.59
N ARG A 118 -10.72 3.41 -6.56
CA ARG A 118 -9.41 4.09 -6.60
C ARG A 118 -8.21 3.17 -6.84
N ILE A 119 -8.28 1.90 -6.46
CA ILE A 119 -7.19 0.95 -6.68
C ILE A 119 -7.41 0.02 -7.88
N LYS A 120 -8.60 0.07 -8.50
CA LYS A 120 -9.02 -0.85 -9.55
C LYS A 120 -8.08 -0.84 -10.75
N GLU A 121 -7.65 0.33 -11.22
CA GLU A 121 -6.68 0.44 -12.31
C GLU A 121 -5.33 -0.22 -11.95
N TYR A 122 -4.84 -0.01 -10.74
CA TYR A 122 -3.54 -0.56 -10.32
C TYR A 122 -3.60 -2.08 -10.15
N VAL A 123 -4.70 -2.61 -9.61
CA VAL A 123 -4.92 -4.05 -9.51
C VAL A 123 -5.11 -4.67 -10.89
N PHE A 124 -5.81 -3.97 -11.81
CA PHE A 124 -5.94 -4.40 -13.20
C PHE A 124 -4.56 -4.48 -13.89
N GLU A 125 -3.73 -3.45 -13.78
CA GLU A 125 -2.37 -3.46 -14.32
C GLU A 125 -1.54 -4.61 -13.73
N TYR A 126 -1.57 -4.80 -12.40
CA TYR A 126 -0.91 -5.94 -11.75
C TYR A 126 -1.36 -7.29 -12.35
N CYS A 127 -2.66 -7.45 -12.54
CA CYS A 127 -3.25 -8.68 -13.08
C CYS A 127 -2.83 -8.93 -14.52
N GLN A 128 -2.79 -7.90 -15.37
CA GLN A 128 -2.29 -7.98 -16.75
C GLN A 128 -0.81 -8.38 -16.78
N LEU A 129 -0.01 -7.83 -15.87
CA LEU A 129 1.43 -8.08 -15.83
C LEU A 129 1.80 -9.49 -15.40
N PHE A 130 1.02 -10.10 -14.49
CA PHE A 130 1.37 -11.37 -13.87
C PHE A 130 0.39 -12.51 -14.14
N GLY A 131 -0.63 -12.28 -14.97
CA GLY A 131 -1.58 -13.31 -15.41
C GLY A 131 -2.62 -13.70 -14.36
N TYR A 132 -3.06 -12.75 -13.53
CA TYR A 132 -4.17 -12.96 -12.60
C TYR A 132 -5.49 -12.44 -13.16
N ASP A 133 -6.60 -12.92 -12.63
CA ASP A 133 -7.94 -12.43 -12.95
C ASP A 133 -8.32 -11.28 -12.00
N VAL A 134 -8.44 -10.07 -12.55
CA VAL A 134 -8.77 -8.85 -11.79
C VAL A 134 -10.07 -8.99 -11.00
N ASN A 135 -11.07 -9.66 -11.54
CA ASN A 135 -12.35 -9.82 -10.87
C ASN A 135 -12.20 -10.73 -9.66
N LYS A 136 -11.43 -11.82 -9.77
CA LYS A 136 -11.14 -12.71 -8.63
C LYS A 136 -10.29 -12.03 -7.56
N VAL A 137 -9.37 -11.15 -7.96
CA VAL A 137 -8.53 -10.42 -7.00
C VAL A 137 -9.37 -9.39 -6.23
N LEU A 138 -10.23 -8.65 -6.93
CA LEU A 138 -11.10 -7.62 -6.34
C LEU A 138 -12.35 -8.19 -5.65
N ASP A 139 -12.73 -9.44 -5.93
CA ASP A 139 -13.79 -10.18 -5.22
C ASP A 139 -13.31 -10.64 -3.83
N SER A 140 -12.97 -9.65 -3.00
CA SER A 140 -12.54 -9.84 -1.62
C SER A 140 -12.79 -8.55 -0.84
N SER A 141 -12.87 -8.66 0.49
CA SER A 141 -12.81 -7.46 1.32
C SER A 141 -11.41 -6.84 1.23
N PHE A 142 -11.33 -5.54 1.45
CA PHE A 142 -10.05 -4.87 1.71
C PHE A 142 -10.19 -4.07 2.99
N THR A 143 -9.11 -4.07 3.77
CA THR A 143 -8.90 -3.11 4.85
C THR A 143 -8.13 -1.94 4.26
N VAL A 144 -8.69 -0.73 4.38
CA VAL A 144 -7.99 0.52 4.09
C VAL A 144 -7.44 1.11 5.37
N VAL A 145 -6.22 1.60 5.33
CA VAL A 145 -5.53 2.27 6.43
C VAL A 145 -5.14 3.67 5.99
N THR A 146 -5.53 4.65 6.80
CA THR A 146 -5.27 6.09 6.57
C THR A 146 -4.80 6.75 7.86
N PRO A 147 -3.94 7.78 7.80
CA PRO A 147 -3.61 8.56 8.97
C PRO A 147 -4.86 9.24 9.53
N ASP A 148 -4.93 9.33 10.85
CA ASP A 148 -5.99 10.08 11.50
C ASP A 148 -5.84 11.56 11.16
N SER A 149 -6.92 12.17 10.66
CA SER A 149 -6.96 13.57 10.24
C SER A 149 -6.76 14.59 11.38
N LYS A 150 -6.59 14.13 12.62
CA LYS A 150 -6.32 14.94 13.81
C LYS A 150 -4.88 15.50 13.88
N ASN A 151 -4.00 15.10 12.97
CA ASN A 151 -2.66 15.68 12.87
C ASN A 151 -2.50 16.44 11.54
N PRO A 152 -2.86 17.74 11.50
CA PRO A 152 -2.82 18.51 10.27
C PRO A 152 -1.38 18.94 9.94
N TYR A 153 -0.58 18.02 9.40
CA TYR A 153 0.57 18.42 8.56
C TYR A 153 0.14 18.97 7.18
N LYS A 154 -1.16 19.28 7.02
CA LYS A 154 -1.71 20.08 5.91
C LYS A 154 -1.12 21.51 5.80
N GLN A 155 -0.27 21.95 6.72
CA GLN A 155 0.36 23.28 6.70
C GLN A 155 1.83 23.32 6.20
N MET A 156 2.30 22.37 5.38
CA MET A 156 3.61 22.52 4.71
C MET A 156 3.57 22.45 3.18
N TYR A 157 2.38 22.50 2.57
CA TYR A 157 2.21 22.65 1.12
C TYR A 157 1.07 23.63 0.77
N VAL A 158 1.09 24.82 1.36
CA VAL A 158 0.42 25.99 0.78
C VAL A 158 1.50 27.01 0.45
N ALA A 159 1.98 26.96 -0.80
CA ALA A 159 2.52 28.08 -1.57
C ALA A 159 3.15 27.54 -2.86
N THR A 160 2.36 27.44 -3.93
CA THR A 160 2.76 28.00 -5.23
C THR A 160 1.54 28.17 -6.11
#